data_AF-A0A376H1Y7-F1
#
_entry.id   AF-A0A376H1Y7-F1
#
_cell.length_a   1.000
_cell.length_b   1.000
_cell.length_c   1.000
_cell.angle_alpha   90.00
_cell.angle_beta   90.00
_cell.angle_gamma   90.00
#
_symmetry.space_group_name_H-M   'P 1'
#
loop_
_entity.id
_entity.type
_entity.pdbx_description
1 polymer ?
#
loop_
_entity_poly.entity_id
_entity_poly.type
_entity_poly.pdbx_seq_one_letter_code
_entity_poly.pdbx_strand_id
1 'polypeptide(L)'
;MAITSETLPKSGYTADTPKRYLLNAGALVRNLTWDATAKKWTYNLLGATSGGSKLSLKNNLRQVEVDGVFTTPVGGDMIESSEGTFEVNVIEHTRDNVKMALFADVEESDDTEYPAGYDVITPKQKIEESDYIENLGYIGTISGSDKPVIIIMDFAICTSGLEFEVKDKAEAIYPLTFAARTPMDDVTTTSLPVKILIPKEPELEP
;
A
#
# COMPACT_ATOMS: atom_id res chain seq x y z
N MET A 1 -22.39 5.84 -20.10
CA MET A 1 -23.31 5.75 -21.25
C MET A 1 -22.79 4.71 -22.22
N ALA A 2 -23.66 3.88 -22.80
CA ALA A 2 -23.27 3.05 -23.95
C ALA A 2 -23.15 3.96 -25.18
N ILE A 3 -22.02 3.91 -25.88
CA ILE A 3 -21.80 4.67 -27.12
C ILE A 3 -22.17 3.75 -28.27
N THR A 4 -23.17 4.13 -29.06
CA THR A 4 -23.56 3.42 -30.28
C THR A 4 -22.95 4.14 -31.47
N SER A 5 -22.14 3.44 -32.27
CA SER A 5 -21.42 4.00 -33.43
C SER A 5 -21.36 2.97 -34.54
N GLU A 6 -21.48 3.41 -35.80
CA GLU A 6 -21.29 2.58 -36.99
C GLU A 6 -19.82 2.15 -37.18
N THR A 7 -18.89 2.83 -36.52
CA THR A 7 -17.45 2.55 -36.59
C THR A 7 -16.87 2.30 -35.20
N LEU A 8 -15.96 1.33 -35.10
CA LEU A 8 -15.24 1.05 -33.86
C LEU A 8 -14.10 2.06 -33.68
N PRO A 9 -13.91 2.60 -32.46
CA PRO A 9 -12.80 3.51 -32.19
C PRO A 9 -11.47 2.77 -32.35
N LYS A 10 -10.50 3.42 -32.99
CA LYS A 10 -9.13 2.88 -33.14
C LYS A 10 -8.30 3.01 -31.86
N SER A 11 -8.76 3.82 -30.90
CA SER A 11 -8.16 4.01 -29.57
C SER A 11 -9.21 4.41 -28.55
N GLY A 12 -9.03 4.03 -27.28
CA GLY A 12 -9.86 4.50 -26.16
C GLY A 12 -9.52 5.92 -25.67
N TYR A 13 -8.66 6.65 -26.38
CA TYR A 13 -8.27 8.02 -26.02
C TYR A 13 -9.46 8.98 -26.22
N THR A 14 -9.83 9.68 -25.14
CA THR A 14 -10.91 10.67 -25.11
C THR A 14 -10.36 12.02 -24.64
N ALA A 15 -11.17 13.08 -24.76
CA ALA A 15 -10.82 14.42 -24.27
C ALA A 15 -10.53 14.46 -22.75
N ASP A 16 -11.06 13.48 -21.99
CA ASP A 16 -10.84 13.38 -20.55
C ASP A 16 -9.69 12.45 -20.16
N THR A 17 -9.11 11.70 -21.10
CA THR A 17 -7.95 10.84 -20.82
C THR A 17 -6.79 11.63 -20.15
N PRO A 18 -6.43 12.86 -20.59
CA PRO A 18 -5.41 13.67 -19.91
C PRO A 18 -5.75 14.13 -18.48
N LYS A 19 -7.02 13.97 -18.06
CA LYS A 19 -7.53 14.34 -16.73
C LYS A 19 -7.67 13.12 -15.82
N ARG A 20 -7.04 11.99 -16.15
CA ARG A 20 -7.20 10.71 -15.42
C ARG A 20 -5.89 9.95 -15.18
N TYR A 21 -4.75 10.57 -15.45
CA TYR A 21 -3.44 9.99 -15.21
C TYR A 21 -3.04 10.09 -13.75
N LEU A 22 -2.55 8.99 -13.17
CA LEU A 22 -1.80 9.03 -11.92
C LEU A 22 -0.45 9.70 -12.21
N LEU A 23 -0.13 10.75 -11.45
CA LEU A 23 1.06 11.58 -11.63
C LEU A 23 2.00 11.45 -10.42
N ASN A 24 3.30 11.56 -10.72
CA ASN A 24 4.39 11.63 -9.74
C ASN A 24 4.52 10.42 -8.80
N ALA A 25 5.59 10.42 -8.01
CA ALA A 25 5.70 9.52 -6.86
C ALA A 25 4.76 10.00 -5.74
N GLY A 26 3.98 9.09 -5.17
CA GLY A 26 3.11 9.41 -4.04
C GLY A 26 3.82 9.38 -2.69
N ALA A 27 3.16 9.92 -1.67
CA ALA A 27 3.63 9.88 -0.28
C ALA A 27 3.13 8.61 0.42
N LEU A 28 3.98 8.01 1.24
CA LEU A 28 3.64 6.87 2.09
C LEU A 28 3.55 7.31 3.55
N VAL A 29 2.45 6.95 4.20
CA VAL A 29 2.14 7.34 5.58
C VAL A 29 1.65 6.14 6.38
N ARG A 30 1.89 6.17 7.69
CA ARG A 30 1.40 5.17 8.64
C ARG A 30 0.27 5.74 9.51
N ASN A 31 -0.57 4.83 10.00
CA ASN A 31 -1.70 5.11 10.90
C ASN A 31 -2.63 6.20 10.35
N LEU A 32 -2.90 6.15 9.04
CA LEU A 32 -3.78 7.10 8.38
C LEU A 32 -5.22 6.95 8.86
N THR A 33 -5.75 8.00 9.47
CA THR A 33 -7.12 8.02 10.01
C THR A 33 -7.85 9.30 9.60
N TRP A 34 -9.16 9.20 9.38
CA TRP A 34 -10.02 10.33 9.06
C TRP A 34 -10.86 10.73 10.27
N ASP A 35 -10.66 11.94 10.77
CA ASP A 35 -11.53 12.52 11.80
C ASP A 35 -12.77 13.14 11.11
N ALA A 36 -13.91 12.47 11.27
CA ALA A 36 -15.17 12.92 10.69
C ALA A 36 -15.72 14.20 11.34
N THR A 37 -15.34 14.53 12.56
CA THR A 37 -15.76 15.74 13.29
C THR A 37 -14.90 16.92 12.88
N ALA A 38 -13.58 16.78 12.93
CA ALA A 38 -12.63 17.82 12.56
C ALA A 38 -12.46 17.99 11.03
N LYS A 39 -12.93 17.01 10.24
CA LYS A 39 -12.74 16.92 8.78
C LYS A 39 -11.26 16.96 8.38
N LYS A 40 -10.42 16.22 9.10
CA LYS A 40 -8.96 16.21 8.94
C LYS A 40 -8.41 14.80 8.91
N TRP A 41 -7.31 14.63 8.19
CA TRP A 41 -6.50 13.41 8.22
C TRP A 41 -5.44 13.52 9.32
N THR A 42 -5.25 12.44 10.05
CA THR A 42 -4.15 12.25 11.00
C THR A 42 -3.30 11.09 10.52
N TYR A 43 -1.98 11.27 10.48
CA TYR A 43 -1.02 10.28 10.00
C TYR A 43 0.40 10.61 10.45
N ASN A 44 1.32 9.65 10.31
CA ASN A 44 2.76 9.91 10.39
C ASN A 44 3.43 9.58 9.06
N LEU A 45 4.43 10.36 8.66
CA LEU A 45 5.21 10.11 7.45
C LEU A 45 6.13 8.89 7.64
N LEU A 46 6.23 8.03 6.62
CA LEU A 46 7.17 6.90 6.62
C LEU A 46 8.56 7.27 6.06
N GLY A 47 8.62 8.42 5.37
CA GLY A 47 9.85 9.01 4.82
C GLY A 47 9.75 9.26 3.32
N ALA A 48 10.75 9.97 2.77
CA ALA A 48 10.87 10.19 1.34
C ALA A 48 11.14 8.89 0.58
N THR A 49 10.41 8.70 -0.53
CA THR A 49 10.56 7.56 -1.43
C THR A 49 11.41 7.93 -2.65
N SER A 50 12.19 6.99 -3.18
CA SER A 50 13.04 7.22 -4.38
C SER A 50 13.00 6.03 -5.32
N GLY A 51 12.92 6.28 -6.64
CA GLY A 51 12.92 5.22 -7.64
C GLY A 51 11.58 4.51 -7.86
N GLY A 52 10.48 5.09 -7.37
CA GLY A 52 9.12 4.61 -7.58
C GLY A 52 8.63 3.60 -6.52
N SER A 53 7.34 3.30 -6.57
CA SER A 53 6.68 2.33 -5.71
C SER A 53 5.78 1.41 -6.54
N LYS A 54 5.54 0.19 -6.05
CA LYS A 54 4.75 -0.81 -6.74
C LYS A 54 3.70 -1.40 -5.81
N LEU A 55 2.44 -1.13 -6.13
CA LEU A 55 1.28 -1.73 -5.49
C LEU A 55 0.80 -2.93 -6.30
N SER A 56 0.61 -4.07 -5.65
CA SER A 56 0.05 -5.29 -6.23
C SER A 56 -1.14 -5.74 -5.40
N LEU A 57 -2.34 -5.65 -5.98
CA LEU A 57 -3.59 -6.12 -5.40
C LEU A 57 -4.12 -7.27 -6.26
N LYS A 58 -4.23 -8.47 -5.70
CA LYS A 58 -4.56 -9.68 -6.46
C LYS A 58 -5.62 -10.52 -5.73
N ASN A 59 -6.57 -11.03 -6.50
CA ASN A 59 -7.51 -12.05 -6.05
C ASN A 59 -7.15 -13.36 -6.75
N ASN A 60 -6.98 -14.42 -5.99
CA ASN A 60 -6.81 -15.78 -6.50
C ASN A 60 -8.19 -16.40 -6.65
N LEU A 61 -8.50 -16.81 -7.88
CA LEU A 61 -9.79 -17.40 -8.23
C LEU A 61 -9.66 -18.91 -8.28
N ARG A 62 -10.69 -19.62 -7.81
CA ARG A 62 -10.88 -21.05 -8.04
C ARG A 62 -12.19 -21.30 -8.75
N GLN A 63 -12.25 -22.39 -9.49
CA GLN A 63 -13.50 -22.90 -10.05
C GLN A 63 -14.00 -24.09 -9.25
N VAL A 64 -15.31 -24.16 -9.04
CA VAL A 64 -15.92 -25.35 -8.46
C VAL A 64 -16.01 -26.42 -9.54
N GLU A 65 -15.35 -27.56 -9.32
CA GLU A 65 -15.46 -28.72 -10.22
C GLU A 65 -16.83 -29.37 -10.09
N VAL A 66 -17.56 -29.44 -11.20
CA VAL A 66 -18.89 -30.07 -11.28
C VAL A 66 -18.78 -31.28 -12.22
N ASP A 67 -19.17 -32.45 -11.74
CA ASP A 67 -19.15 -33.68 -12.53
C ASP A 67 -20.03 -33.56 -13.78
N GLY A 68 -19.51 -34.01 -14.92
CA GLY A 68 -20.16 -33.89 -16.22
C GLY A 68 -20.01 -32.53 -16.92
N VAL A 69 -19.30 -31.56 -16.35
CA VAL A 69 -18.98 -30.28 -17.01
C VAL A 69 -17.58 -30.34 -17.61
N PHE A 70 -17.50 -30.30 -18.95
CA PHE A 70 -16.24 -30.47 -19.68
C PHE A 70 -15.46 -29.17 -19.93
N THR A 71 -16.01 -28.02 -19.54
CA THR A 71 -15.42 -26.69 -19.81
C THR A 71 -15.74 -25.71 -18.68
N THR A 72 -14.79 -24.83 -18.36
CA THR A 72 -14.90 -23.70 -17.42
C THR A 72 -16.15 -22.84 -17.67
N PRO A 73 -17.20 -22.91 -16.82
CA PRO A 73 -18.42 -22.15 -17.02
C PRO A 73 -18.28 -20.70 -16.52
N VAL A 74 -18.91 -19.76 -17.22
CA VAL A 74 -19.08 -18.38 -16.74
C VAL A 74 -19.94 -18.41 -15.47
N GLY A 75 -19.47 -17.74 -14.41
CA GLY A 75 -20.15 -17.70 -13.11
C GLY A 75 -19.74 -18.83 -12.14
N GLY A 76 -18.82 -19.71 -12.53
CA GLY A 76 -18.23 -20.72 -11.64
C GLY A 76 -17.05 -20.24 -10.79
N ASP A 77 -16.59 -19.00 -11.02
CA ASP A 77 -15.44 -18.43 -10.32
C ASP A 77 -15.81 -18.00 -8.90
N MET A 78 -14.99 -18.42 -7.94
CA MET A 78 -15.02 -17.97 -6.56
C MET A 78 -13.67 -17.39 -6.16
N ILE A 79 -13.66 -16.31 -5.39
CA ILE A 79 -12.44 -15.78 -4.78
C ILE A 79 -12.03 -16.72 -3.65
N GLU A 80 -10.87 -17.37 -3.80
CA GLU A 80 -10.31 -18.29 -2.82
C GLU A 80 -9.45 -17.55 -1.79
N SER A 81 -8.63 -16.62 -2.25
CA SER A 81 -7.81 -15.76 -1.38
C SER A 81 -7.52 -14.43 -2.07
N SER A 82 -7.14 -13.43 -1.28
CA SER A 82 -6.76 -12.11 -1.77
C SER A 82 -5.47 -11.65 -1.11
N GLU A 83 -4.57 -11.07 -1.90
CA GLU A 83 -3.24 -10.64 -1.46
C GLU A 83 -2.98 -9.19 -1.90
N GLY A 84 -2.55 -8.37 -0.93
CA GLY A 84 -2.15 -6.98 -1.17
C GLY A 84 -0.72 -6.76 -0.73
N THR A 85 0.15 -6.36 -1.65
CA THR A 85 1.55 -6.01 -1.36
C THR A 85 1.92 -4.62 -1.88
N PHE A 86 2.80 -3.94 -1.16
CA PHE A 86 3.31 -2.63 -1.52
C PHE A 86 4.83 -2.58 -1.35
N GLU A 87 5.54 -2.51 -2.47
CA GLU A 87 6.99 -2.39 -2.54
C GLU A 87 7.36 -0.90 -2.66
N VAL A 88 8.23 -0.42 -1.78
CA VAL A 88 8.67 0.98 -1.75
C VAL A 88 10.16 1.06 -1.43
N ASN A 89 10.82 2.03 -2.05
CA ASN A 89 12.22 2.34 -1.80
C ASN A 89 12.28 3.64 -0.99
N VAL A 90 12.76 3.58 0.24
CA VAL A 90 12.87 4.72 1.15
C VAL A 90 14.33 5.16 1.22
N ILE A 91 14.59 6.47 1.27
CA ILE A 91 15.96 7.02 1.40
C ILE A 91 16.29 7.47 2.82
N GLU A 92 15.28 7.59 3.67
CA GLU A 92 15.43 8.05 5.04
C GLU A 92 15.73 6.90 6.00
N HIS A 93 16.93 6.94 6.57
CA HIS A 93 17.36 6.08 7.65
C HIS A 93 16.83 6.61 8.99
N THR A 94 15.65 6.16 9.38
CA THR A 94 15.06 6.51 10.68
C THR A 94 15.02 5.27 11.58
N ARG A 95 15.07 5.50 12.90
CA ARG A 95 14.91 4.42 13.89
C ARG A 95 13.61 3.63 13.67
N ASP A 96 12.54 4.32 13.26
CA ASP A 96 11.23 3.72 13.03
C ASP A 96 11.25 2.78 11.83
N ASN A 97 11.95 3.16 10.74
CA ASN A 97 12.10 2.30 9.57
C ASN A 97 12.91 1.04 9.89
N VAL A 98 14.00 1.18 10.65
CA VAL A 98 14.81 0.03 11.10
C VAL A 98 14.01 -0.86 12.05
N LYS A 99 13.27 -0.25 12.99
CA LYS A 99 12.38 -0.96 13.93
C LYS A 99 11.35 -1.81 13.18
N MET A 100 10.64 -1.20 12.23
CA MET A 100 9.61 -1.89 11.44
C MET A 100 10.21 -2.99 10.56
N ALA A 101 11.37 -2.76 9.96
CA ALA A 101 12.02 -3.73 9.10
C ALA A 101 12.53 -4.98 9.86
N LEU A 102 12.91 -4.82 11.13
CA LEU A 102 13.49 -5.90 11.95
C LEU A 102 12.58 -6.42 13.07
N PHE A 103 11.36 -5.89 13.21
CA PHE A 103 10.48 -6.16 14.36
C PHE A 103 11.21 -5.98 15.69
N ALA A 104 11.84 -4.81 15.87
CA ALA A 104 12.76 -4.59 16.97
C ALA A 104 12.14 -3.78 18.13
N ASP A 105 12.73 -3.93 19.32
CA ASP A 105 12.59 -2.96 20.40
C ASP A 105 13.59 -1.82 20.21
N VAL A 106 13.23 -0.64 20.72
CA VAL A 106 14.07 0.56 20.68
C VAL A 106 14.16 1.13 22.07
N GLU A 107 15.38 1.26 22.58
CA GLU A 107 15.68 1.85 23.88
C GLU A 107 16.76 2.92 23.71
N GLU A 108 16.66 4.03 24.44
CA GLU A 108 17.69 5.07 24.43
C GLU A 108 18.88 4.59 25.28
N SER A 109 20.09 4.73 24.76
CA SER A 109 21.29 4.36 25.48
C SER A 109 21.57 5.28 26.66
N ASP A 110 21.89 4.69 27.81
CA ASP A 110 22.09 5.37 29.10
C ASP A 110 23.58 5.55 29.49
N ASP A 111 24.50 5.44 28.52
CA ASP A 111 25.96 5.53 28.72
C ASP A 111 26.58 4.39 29.57
N THR A 112 25.84 3.32 29.84
CA THR A 112 26.33 2.17 30.62
C THR A 112 26.96 1.09 29.75
N GLU A 113 26.20 0.56 28.80
CA GLU A 113 26.63 -0.50 27.87
C GLU A 113 27.02 0.06 26.49
N TYR A 114 26.34 1.13 26.06
CA TYR A 114 26.58 1.84 24.80
C TYR A 114 26.68 3.35 25.07
N PRO A 115 27.25 4.16 24.15
CA PRO A 115 27.37 5.60 24.35
C PRO A 115 26.00 6.30 24.39
N ALA A 116 25.87 7.32 25.25
CA ALA A 116 24.69 8.19 25.26
C ALA A 116 24.42 8.86 23.89
N GLY A 117 23.16 9.12 23.60
CA GLY A 117 22.72 9.75 22.34
C GLY A 117 22.49 8.79 21.17
N TYR A 118 22.53 7.48 21.44
CA TYR A 118 22.19 6.41 20.50
C TYR A 118 20.85 5.77 20.89
N ASP A 119 20.05 5.41 19.87
CA ASP A 119 18.95 4.47 20.02
C ASP A 119 19.50 3.05 19.80
N VAL A 120 19.35 2.18 20.80
CA VAL A 120 19.69 0.75 20.73
C VAL A 120 18.50 0.00 20.16
N ILE A 121 18.69 -0.62 18.99
CA ILE A 121 17.63 -1.34 18.27
C ILE A 121 17.92 -2.84 18.33
N THR A 122 17.06 -3.60 19.01
CA THR A 122 17.24 -5.04 19.26
C THR A 122 16.10 -5.85 18.63
N PRO A 123 16.36 -6.69 17.61
CA PRO A 123 15.34 -7.52 16.97
C PRO A 123 14.64 -8.46 17.97
N LYS A 124 13.31 -8.56 17.88
CA LYS A 124 12.51 -9.46 18.73
C LYS A 124 12.46 -10.87 18.17
N GLN A 125 12.10 -11.82 19.04
CA GLN A 125 11.83 -13.21 18.66
C GLN A 125 10.37 -13.46 18.27
N LYS A 126 9.46 -12.54 18.63
CA LYS A 126 8.01 -12.70 18.44
C LYS A 126 7.44 -11.42 17.86
N ILE A 127 6.53 -11.59 16.91
CA ILE A 127 5.73 -10.51 16.33
C ILE A 127 4.55 -10.24 17.25
N GLU A 128 4.30 -8.97 17.53
CA GLU A 128 3.21 -8.47 18.36
C GLU A 128 2.23 -7.65 17.51
N GLU A 129 1.03 -7.37 18.05
CA GLU A 129 0.02 -6.57 17.33
C GLU A 129 0.53 -5.16 16.98
N SER A 130 1.42 -4.61 17.81
CA SER A 130 2.05 -3.30 17.58
C SER A 130 3.01 -3.26 16.39
N ASP A 131 3.43 -4.41 15.87
CA ASP A 131 4.30 -4.49 14.70
C ASP A 131 3.51 -4.33 13.39
N TYR A 132 2.18 -4.43 13.45
CA TYR A 132 1.30 -4.14 12.34
C TYR A 132 1.00 -2.65 12.27
N ILE A 133 1.09 -2.09 11.07
CA ILE A 133 0.62 -0.74 10.79
C ILE A 133 -0.87 -0.85 10.48
N GLU A 134 -1.73 -0.40 11.39
CA GLU A 134 -3.18 -0.52 11.24
C GLU A 134 -3.70 0.02 9.90
N ASN A 135 -3.20 1.20 9.49
CA ASN A 135 -3.60 1.86 8.25
C ASN A 135 -2.37 2.41 7.52
N LEU A 136 -1.78 1.61 6.63
CA LEU A 136 -0.70 2.07 5.75
C LEU A 136 -1.30 2.77 4.52
N GLY A 137 -1.08 4.08 4.42
CA GLY A 137 -1.67 4.94 3.41
C GLY A 137 -0.70 5.34 2.31
N TYR A 138 -1.06 5.13 1.05
CA TYR A 138 -0.41 5.73 -0.11
C TYR A 138 -1.26 6.88 -0.66
N ILE A 139 -0.65 8.04 -0.86
CA ILE A 139 -1.29 9.26 -1.38
C ILE A 139 -0.66 9.62 -2.73
N GLY A 140 -1.39 9.43 -3.81
CA GLY A 140 -0.98 9.77 -5.17
C GLY A 140 -1.75 10.95 -5.75
N THR A 141 -1.15 11.68 -6.68
CA THR A 141 -1.83 12.76 -7.41
C THR A 141 -2.47 12.21 -8.68
N ILE A 142 -3.67 12.66 -9.01
CA ILE A 142 -4.29 12.39 -10.31
C ILE A 142 -4.41 13.70 -11.09
N SER A 143 -4.05 13.69 -12.37
CA SER A 143 -4.29 14.83 -13.26
C SER A 143 -5.78 15.15 -13.26
N GLY A 144 -6.19 16.41 -13.26
CA GLY A 144 -7.61 16.79 -13.40
C GLY A 144 -8.45 16.78 -12.12
N SER A 145 -7.86 16.50 -10.95
CA SER A 145 -8.51 16.68 -9.65
C SER A 145 -7.52 17.20 -8.61
N ASP A 146 -7.95 18.16 -7.79
CA ASP A 146 -7.18 18.64 -6.63
C ASP A 146 -7.19 17.64 -5.46
N LYS A 147 -8.13 16.68 -5.48
CA LYS A 147 -8.18 15.60 -4.51
C LYS A 147 -7.20 14.48 -4.91
N PRO A 148 -6.41 13.93 -3.97
CA PRO A 148 -5.52 12.83 -4.26
C PRO A 148 -6.26 11.50 -4.38
N VAL A 149 -5.60 10.51 -4.98
CA VAL A 149 -5.93 9.08 -4.84
C VAL A 149 -5.31 8.60 -3.53
N ILE A 150 -6.10 7.92 -2.70
CA ILE A 150 -5.66 7.38 -1.42
C ILE A 150 -5.89 5.87 -1.41
N ILE A 151 -4.86 5.11 -1.08
CA ILE A 151 -4.94 3.66 -0.93
C ILE A 151 -4.54 3.33 0.51
N ILE A 152 -5.38 2.59 1.22
CA ILE A 152 -5.19 2.24 2.62
C ILE A 152 -5.12 0.73 2.72
N MET A 153 -3.96 0.20 3.14
CA MET A 153 -3.79 -1.22 3.45
C MET A 153 -4.05 -1.42 4.95
N ASP A 154 -4.99 -2.30 5.26
CA ASP A 154 -5.34 -2.62 6.63
C ASP A 154 -4.28 -3.59 7.20
N PHE A 155 -3.83 -3.34 8.44
CA PHE A 155 -2.85 -4.14 9.20
C PHE A 155 -1.63 -4.57 8.37
N ALA A 156 -0.97 -3.59 7.74
CA ALA A 156 0.19 -3.85 6.92
C ALA A 156 1.42 -4.24 7.78
N ILE A 157 2.13 -5.28 7.37
CA ILE A 157 3.37 -5.73 8.02
C ILE A 157 4.55 -5.68 7.03
N CYS A 158 5.71 -5.23 7.49
CA CYS A 158 6.93 -5.21 6.67
C CYS A 158 7.48 -6.64 6.53
N THR A 159 7.62 -7.18 5.33
CA THR A 159 8.05 -8.56 5.07
C THR A 159 9.43 -8.68 4.43
N SER A 160 10.03 -7.58 3.97
CA SER A 160 11.33 -7.60 3.27
C SER A 160 12.53 -7.76 4.19
N GLY A 161 12.40 -7.46 5.48
CA GLY A 161 13.56 -7.30 6.36
C GLY A 161 14.29 -5.98 6.13
N LEU A 162 15.52 -5.88 6.65
CA LEU A 162 16.41 -4.74 6.48
C LEU A 162 17.56 -5.10 5.53
N GLU A 163 17.60 -4.45 4.37
CA GLU A 163 18.70 -4.56 3.41
C GLU A 163 18.99 -3.15 2.87
N PHE A 164 20.26 -2.79 2.68
CA PHE A 164 20.65 -1.54 2.05
C PHE A 164 22.02 -1.69 1.38
N GLU A 165 22.19 -1.01 0.25
CA GLU A 165 23.44 -0.94 -0.47
C GLU A 165 23.95 0.51 -0.47
N VAL A 166 25.23 0.70 -0.16
CA VAL A 166 25.88 2.02 -0.14
C VAL A 166 26.83 2.11 -1.33
N LYS A 167 26.69 3.14 -2.16
CA LYS A 167 27.52 3.40 -3.34
C LYS A 167 28.14 4.80 -3.25
N ASP A 168 29.35 4.96 -3.80
CA ASP A 168 29.96 6.29 -3.92
C ASP A 168 29.06 7.21 -4.78
N LYS A 169 28.78 8.42 -4.28
CA LYS A 169 27.92 9.43 -4.92
C LYS A 169 26.47 9.01 -5.17
N ALA A 170 25.93 8.10 -4.34
CA ALA A 170 24.50 7.79 -4.31
C ALA A 170 24.02 7.69 -2.86
N GLU A 171 22.79 8.09 -2.61
CA GLU A 171 22.11 7.86 -1.35
C GLU A 171 21.81 6.36 -1.19
N ALA A 172 21.91 5.86 0.04
CA ALA A 172 21.54 4.48 0.32
C ALA A 172 20.02 4.33 0.24
N ILE A 173 19.58 3.29 -0.46
CA ILE A 173 18.16 2.98 -0.65
C ILE A 173 17.78 1.81 0.25
N TYR A 174 16.65 1.94 0.93
CA TYR A 174 16.04 0.95 1.80
C TYR A 174 14.79 0.38 1.12
N PRO A 175 14.89 -0.75 0.40
CA PRO A 175 13.73 -1.44 -0.12
C PRO A 175 12.90 -2.03 1.02
N LEU A 176 11.67 -1.58 1.16
CA LEU A 176 10.68 -2.10 2.09
C LEU A 176 9.51 -2.69 1.32
N THR A 177 9.07 -3.89 1.71
CA THR A 177 7.86 -4.52 1.19
C THR A 177 6.86 -4.70 2.30
N PHE A 178 5.66 -4.18 2.11
CA PHE A 178 4.55 -4.32 3.04
C PHE A 178 3.51 -5.30 2.50
N ALA A 179 2.95 -6.13 3.37
CA ALA A 179 1.85 -7.03 3.05
C ALA A 179 0.64 -6.70 3.95
N ALA A 180 -0.54 -6.52 3.36
CA ALA A 180 -1.78 -6.30 4.10
C ALA A 180 -2.25 -7.60 4.77
N ARG A 181 -2.84 -7.50 5.96
CA ARG A 181 -3.38 -8.64 6.70
C ARG A 181 -4.83 -8.42 7.06
N THR A 182 -5.61 -9.48 7.00
CA THR A 182 -6.99 -9.46 7.44
C THR A 182 -7.03 -9.39 8.98
N PRO A 183 -7.83 -8.49 9.57
CA PRO A 183 -8.08 -8.46 11.00
C PRO A 183 -8.53 -9.82 11.55
N MET A 184 -8.16 -10.15 12.79
CA MET A 184 -8.44 -11.47 13.37
C MET A 184 -9.95 -11.77 13.51
N ASP A 185 -10.77 -10.74 13.65
CA ASP A 185 -12.22 -10.83 13.76
C ASP A 185 -12.94 -11.02 12.41
N ASP A 186 -12.25 -10.88 11.29
CA ASP A 186 -12.81 -11.03 9.93
C ASP A 186 -12.08 -12.07 9.07
N VAL A 187 -11.35 -13.03 9.68
CA VAL A 187 -10.53 -14.03 8.95
C VAL A 187 -11.32 -14.99 8.05
N THR A 188 -12.65 -14.96 8.08
CA THR A 188 -13.50 -15.75 7.18
C THR A 188 -13.80 -15.04 5.86
N THR A 189 -13.45 -13.75 5.75
CA THR A 189 -13.57 -12.99 4.51
C THR A 189 -12.49 -13.39 3.51
N THR A 190 -12.86 -13.43 2.25
CA THR A 190 -11.92 -13.49 1.13
C THR A 190 -11.70 -12.11 0.50
N SER A 191 -12.29 -11.06 1.10
CA SER A 191 -12.10 -9.69 0.65
C SER A 191 -10.65 -9.25 0.88
N LEU A 192 -10.13 -8.50 -0.09
CA LEU A 192 -8.83 -7.86 0.02
C LEU A 192 -8.87 -6.80 1.16
N PRO A 193 -7.93 -6.84 2.14
CA PRO A 193 -7.87 -5.88 3.25
C PRO A 193 -7.27 -4.53 2.81
N VAL A 194 -7.89 -3.91 1.81
CA VAL A 194 -7.45 -2.64 1.21
C VAL A 194 -8.66 -1.77 0.87
N LYS A 195 -8.58 -0.48 1.20
CA LYS A 195 -9.56 0.55 0.80
C LYS A 195 -8.93 1.49 -0.23
N ILE A 196 -9.65 1.78 -1.31
CA ILE A 196 -9.19 2.68 -2.38
C ILE A 196 -10.18 3.84 -2.50
N LEU A 197 -9.68 5.06 -2.30
CA LEU A 197 -10.42 6.30 -2.46
C LEU A 197 -9.88 7.00 -3.72
N ILE A 198 -10.72 7.05 -4.75
CA ILE A 198 -10.45 7.79 -5.99
C ILE A 198 -11.40 8.99 -6.03
N PRO A 199 -10.93 10.19 -6.43
CA PRO A 199 -11.81 11.32 -6.64
C PRO A 199 -12.97 10.97 -7.59
N LYS A 200 -14.17 11.47 -7.31
CA LYS A 200 -15.30 11.30 -8.22
C LYS A 200 -14.94 11.90 -9.59
N GLU A 201 -15.38 11.25 -10.65
CA GLU A 201 -15.29 11.82 -11.99
C GLU A 201 -16.04 13.17 -12.01
N PRO A 202 -15.52 14.21 -12.68
CA PRO A 202 -16.31 15.40 -12.95
C PRO A 202 -17.57 14.97 -13.69
N GLU A 203 -18.73 15.42 -13.20
CA GLU A 203 -20.03 15.14 -13.81
C GLU A 203 -19.96 15.66 -15.25
N LEU A 204 -20.14 14.76 -16.23
CA LEU A 204 -20.20 15.14 -17.63
C LEU A 204 -21.43 16.04 -17.78
N GLU A 205 -21.23 17.32 -18.07
CA GLU A 205 -22.37 18.17 -18.44
C GLU A 205 -23.05 17.55 -19.68
N PRO A 206 -24.39 17.42 -19.67
CA PRO A 206 -25.15 16.71 -20.69
C PRO A 206 -25.03 17.34 -22.08
#